data_AF-A0A8T5TSR9-F1
#
_entry.id   AF-A0A8T5TSR9-F1
#
_cell.length_a   1.000
_cell.length_b   1.000
_cell.length_c   1.000
_cell.angle_alpha   90.00
_cell.angle_beta   90.00
_cell.angle_gamma   90.00
#
_symmetry.space_group_name_H-M   'P 1'
#
loop_
_entity.id
_entity.type
_entity.pdbx_description
1 polymer ?
#
loop_
_entity_poly.entity_id
_entity_poly.type
_entity_poly.pdbx_seq_one_letter_code
_entity_poly.pdbx_strand_id
1 'polypeptide(L)'
;MATCIICHLSLIEGVDSSHDCPNKHPAHSDCLKEWLLHSSNCPLCREPYSNGVLDKFKDFIKLREDEKLTTLDNELKEEELKKMEAVASKMTFLKFIESINILINEQEYDYAISRLELQEDANLSNRKDQDILFLKGKINYIRGRYDLAINQLFKLVKEKYNYPDGFLYLGKAYEALGLGDKAKWAYERVN
;
A
#
# COMPACT_ATOMS: atom_id res chain seq x y z
N MET A 1 28.02 -0.76 47.75
CA MET A 1 27.90 -1.63 46.57
C MET A 1 27.71 -0.72 45.37
N ALA A 2 28.53 -0.87 44.34
CA ALA A 2 28.36 -0.09 43.12
C ALA A 2 27.14 -0.60 42.35
N THR A 3 26.33 0.30 41.82
CA THR A 3 25.14 -0.02 41.01
C THR A 3 25.34 0.49 39.59
N CYS A 4 24.97 -0.31 38.60
CA CYS A 4 25.01 0.10 37.21
C CYS A 4 24.06 1.28 36.98
N ILE A 5 24.57 2.37 36.40
CA ILE A 5 23.77 3.58 36.15
C ILE A 5 22.71 3.41 35.05
N ILE A 6 22.75 2.31 34.29
CA ILE A 6 21.84 2.07 33.16
C ILE A 6 20.68 1.16 33.59
N CYS A 7 20.96 0.03 34.23
CA CYS A 7 19.94 -0.95 34.63
C CYS A 7 19.58 -0.91 36.12
N HIS A 8 20.31 -0.13 36.92
CA HIS A 8 20.14 0.01 38.37
C HIS A 8 20.36 -1.29 39.19
N LEU A 9 20.91 -2.33 38.57
CA LEU A 9 21.29 -3.56 39.26
C LEU A 9 22.68 -3.43 39.90
N SER A 10 22.93 -4.25 40.92
CA SER A 10 24.22 -4.29 41.60
C SER A 10 25.32 -4.85 40.69
N LEU A 11 26.53 -4.31 40.82
CA LEU A 11 27.72 -4.80 40.13
C LEU A 11 28.44 -5.79 41.06
N ILE A 12 28.56 -7.04 40.63
CA ILE A 12 29.20 -8.10 41.40
C ILE A 12 30.65 -8.28 40.90
N GLU A 13 31.62 -7.94 41.76
CA GLU A 13 33.04 -8.07 41.44
C GLU A 13 33.41 -9.53 41.11
N GLY A 14 34.14 -9.73 40.01
CA GLY A 14 34.58 -11.05 39.54
C GLY A 14 33.54 -11.83 38.73
N VAL A 15 32.28 -11.39 38.72
CA VAL A 15 31.21 -11.95 37.89
C VAL A 15 30.88 -11.00 36.73
N ASP A 16 30.71 -9.72 37.05
CA ASP A 16 30.31 -8.71 36.08
C ASP A 16 31.51 -7.99 35.46
N SER A 17 31.52 -7.88 34.13
CA SER A 17 32.39 -6.94 33.43
C SER A 17 31.78 -5.54 33.48
N SER A 18 32.53 -4.54 33.96
CA SER A 18 32.05 -3.18 34.11
C SER A 18 33.03 -2.12 33.59
N HIS A 19 32.49 -0.97 33.21
CA HIS A 19 33.24 0.18 32.72
C HIS A 19 32.74 1.46 33.37
N ASP A 20 33.68 2.33 33.70
CA ASP A 20 33.41 3.61 34.32
C ASP A 20 33.50 4.74 33.29
N CYS A 21 32.62 5.73 33.42
CA CYS A 21 32.83 7.02 32.75
C CYS A 21 34.00 7.78 33.42
N PRO A 22 34.50 8.88 32.82
CA PRO A 22 35.57 9.69 33.43
C PRO A 22 35.26 10.19 34.86
N ASN A 23 33.97 10.40 35.17
CA ASN A 23 33.47 10.79 36.48
C ASN A 23 33.17 9.59 37.42
N LYS A 24 33.66 8.39 37.10
CA LYS A 24 33.54 7.16 37.92
C LYS A 24 32.12 6.63 38.14
N HIS A 25 31.19 6.94 37.24
CA HIS A 25 29.89 6.28 37.22
C HIS A 25 30.00 4.91 36.52
N PRO A 26 29.69 3.81 37.22
CA PRO A 26 29.93 2.47 36.70
C PRO A 26 28.72 1.94 35.93
N ALA A 27 28.98 1.18 34.88
CA ALA A 27 27.97 0.48 34.08
C ALA A 27 28.43 -0.95 33.76
N HIS A 28 27.48 -1.90 33.71
CA HIS A 28 27.74 -3.23 33.13
C HIS A 28 28.17 -3.06 31.67
N SER A 29 29.13 -3.87 31.22
CA SER A 29 29.60 -3.89 29.83
C SER A 29 28.43 -4.13 28.85
N ASP A 30 27.52 -5.05 29.21
CA ASP A 30 26.33 -5.36 28.42
C ASP A 30 25.28 -4.25 28.39
N CYS A 31 25.20 -3.43 29.45
CA CYS A 31 24.32 -2.27 29.44
C CYS A 31 24.97 -1.12 28.65
N LEU A 32 26.29 -0.94 28.79
CA LEU A 32 27.01 0.11 28.12
C LEU A 32 27.05 -0.09 26.60
N LYS A 33 27.26 -1.32 26.11
CA LYS A 33 27.28 -1.61 24.67
C LYS A 33 25.98 -1.19 23.97
N GLU A 34 24.83 -1.43 24.61
CA GLU A 34 23.51 -1.05 24.06
C GLU A 34 23.30 0.47 24.15
N TRP A 35 23.72 1.10 25.24
CA TRP A 35 23.64 2.56 25.38
C TRP A 35 24.49 3.31 24.34
N LEU A 36 25.69 2.81 24.05
CA LEU A 36 26.60 3.42 23.08
C LEU A 36 26.05 3.40 21.64
N LEU A 37 25.03 2.60 21.34
CA LEU A 37 24.29 2.66 20.06
C LEU A 37 23.46 3.96 19.92
N HIS A 38 23.21 4.66 21.02
CA HIS A 38 22.40 5.88 21.08
C HIS A 38 23.21 7.12 21.46
N SER A 39 24.20 6.98 22.34
CA SER A 39 25.04 8.09 22.76
C SER A 39 26.40 7.63 23.28
N SER A 40 27.46 8.34 22.90
CA SER A 40 28.81 8.16 23.45
C SER A 40 29.02 8.81 24.83
N ASN A 41 27.98 9.42 25.40
CA ASN A 41 28.05 10.16 26.66
C ASN A 41 27.44 9.37 27.81
N CYS A 42 27.93 9.59 29.02
CA CYS A 42 27.35 9.01 30.23
C CYS A 42 25.89 9.46 30.43
N PRO A 43 24.93 8.56 30.68
CA PRO A 43 23.52 8.93 30.88
C PRO A 43 23.31 9.83 32.11
N LEU A 44 24.19 9.75 33.10
CA LEU A 44 24.06 10.49 34.36
C LEU A 44 24.74 11.87 34.30
N CYS A 45 26.00 11.92 33.89
CA CYS A 45 26.79 13.17 33.91
C CYS A 45 27.03 13.79 32.53
N ARG A 46 26.63 13.10 31.44
CA ARG A 46 26.79 13.54 30.04
C ARG A 46 28.24 13.69 29.56
N GLU A 47 29.21 13.32 30.37
CA GLU A 47 30.62 13.28 29.97
C GLU A 47 30.84 12.15 28.95
N PRO A 48 31.56 12.39 27.85
CA PRO A 48 31.92 11.35 26.89
C PRO A 48 32.74 10.24 27.55
N TYR A 49 32.47 8.99 27.17
CA TYR A 49 33.34 7.87 27.57
C TYR A 49 34.72 8.00 26.93
N SER A 50 35.74 7.44 27.60
CA SER A 50 37.11 7.50 27.09
C SER A 50 37.27 6.69 25.82
N ASN A 51 38.21 7.11 24.95
CA ASN A 51 38.47 6.43 23.67
C ASN A 51 38.77 4.93 23.86
N GLY A 52 39.50 4.55 24.91
CA GLY A 52 39.80 3.14 25.20
C GLY A 52 38.58 2.29 25.59
N VAL A 53 37.50 2.91 26.07
CA VAL A 53 36.21 2.22 26.27
C VAL A 53 35.44 2.18 24.96
N LEU A 54 35.38 3.28 24.21
CA LEU A 54 34.68 3.35 22.92
C LEU A 54 35.28 2.38 21.89
N ASP A 55 36.61 2.27 21.81
CA ASP A 55 37.31 1.38 20.88
C ASP A 55 36.96 -0.10 21.11
N LYS A 56 36.68 -0.51 22.36
CA LYS A 56 36.26 -1.89 22.68
C LYS A 56 34.90 -2.24 22.10
N PHE A 57 34.02 -1.25 21.94
CA PHE A 57 32.66 -1.44 21.44
C PHE A 57 32.49 -1.03 19.98
N LYS A 58 33.54 -0.49 19.34
CA LYS A 58 33.49 0.02 17.98
C LYS A 58 33.02 -1.03 16.97
N ASP A 59 33.55 -2.25 17.06
CA ASP A 59 33.16 -3.35 16.15
C ASP A 59 31.70 -3.76 16.36
N PHE A 60 31.23 -3.76 17.60
CA PHE A 60 29.83 -4.06 17.93
C PHE A 60 28.89 -2.97 17.42
N ILE A 61 29.22 -1.70 17.64
CA ILE A 61 28.43 -0.55 17.17
C ILE A 61 28.33 -0.60 15.65
N LYS A 62 29.47 -0.79 14.96
CA LYS A 62 29.52 -0.90 13.51
C LYS A 62 28.67 -2.07 12.99
N LEU A 63 28.78 -3.25 13.60
CA LEU A 63 27.97 -4.41 13.24
C LEU A 63 26.47 -4.11 13.35
N ARG A 64 26.04 -3.47 14.45
CA ARG A 64 24.64 -3.08 14.67
C ARG A 64 24.16 -2.02 13.70
N GLU A 65 25.01 -1.07 13.32
CA GLU A 65 24.70 -0.07 12.30
C GLU A 65 24.53 -0.71 10.93
N ASP A 66 25.42 -1.62 10.54
CA ASP A 66 25.34 -2.38 9.29
C ASP A 66 24.08 -3.27 9.26
N GLU A 67 23.73 -3.94 10.36
CA GLU A 67 22.45 -4.69 10.51
C GLU A 67 21.22 -3.80 10.31
N LYS A 68 21.22 -2.58 10.86
CA LYS A 68 20.13 -1.63 10.67
C LYS A 68 20.04 -1.16 9.22
N LEU A 69 21.18 -0.83 8.59
CA LEU A 69 21.23 -0.38 7.20
C LEU A 69 20.75 -1.47 6.24
N THR A 70 21.17 -2.72 6.44
CA THR A 70 20.73 -3.86 5.63
C THR A 70 19.23 -4.13 5.80
N THR A 71 18.70 -4.00 7.02
CA THR A 71 17.25 -4.11 7.26
C THR A 71 16.48 -3.05 6.50
N LEU A 72 16.91 -1.79 6.59
CA LEU A 72 16.30 -0.67 5.89
C LEU A 72 16.36 -0.83 4.36
N ASP A 73 17.49 -1.29 3.83
CA ASP A 73 17.66 -1.56 2.39
C ASP A 73 16.71 -2.66 1.90
N ASN A 74 16.53 -3.73 2.70
CA ASN A 74 15.57 -4.79 2.38
C ASN A 74 14.12 -4.27 2.41
N GLU A 75 13.74 -3.48 3.41
CA GLU A 75 12.41 -2.87 3.50
C GLU A 75 12.12 -1.95 2.28
N LEU A 76 13.10 -1.13 1.88
CA LEU A 76 13.00 -0.28 0.69
C LEU A 76 12.80 -1.11 -0.58
N LYS A 77 13.58 -2.18 -0.75
CA LYS A 77 13.42 -3.10 -1.90
C LYS A 77 12.05 -3.77 -1.92
N GLU A 78 11.54 -4.20 -0.78
CA GLU A 78 10.19 -4.76 -0.69
C GLU A 78 9.11 -3.74 -1.07
N GLU A 79 9.24 -2.48 -0.63
CA GLU A 79 8.32 -1.42 -1.04
C GLU A 79 8.37 -1.13 -2.54
N GLU A 80 9.57 -1.11 -3.12
CA GLU A 80 9.76 -0.93 -4.56
C GLU A 80 9.11 -2.07 -5.35
N LEU A 81 9.30 -3.31 -4.93
CA LEU A 81 8.65 -4.48 -5.53
C LEU A 81 7.12 -4.38 -5.47
N LYS A 82 6.54 -4.01 -4.32
CA LYS A 82 5.09 -3.80 -4.17
C LYS A 82 4.56 -2.71 -5.11
N LYS A 83 5.31 -1.61 -5.27
CA LYS A 83 4.95 -0.53 -6.21
C LYS A 83 5.01 -1.03 -7.65
N MET A 84 6.04 -1.79 -8.01
CA MET A 84 6.17 -2.39 -9.35
C MET A 84 5.02 -3.37 -9.64
N GLU A 85 4.66 -4.23 -8.69
CA GLU A 85 3.52 -5.15 -8.82
C GLU A 85 2.20 -4.41 -9.01
N ALA A 86 1.97 -3.32 -8.27
CA ALA A 86 0.78 -2.49 -8.43
C ALA A 86 0.70 -1.86 -9.83
N VAL A 87 1.83 -1.36 -10.35
CA VAL A 87 1.92 -0.82 -11.72
C VAL A 87 1.68 -1.91 -12.76
N ALA A 88 2.28 -3.09 -12.60
CA ALA A 88 2.09 -4.22 -13.49
C ALA A 88 0.63 -4.68 -13.51
N SER A 89 -0.02 -4.81 -12.34
CA SER A 89 -1.44 -5.16 -12.22
C SER A 89 -2.35 -4.15 -12.92
N LYS A 90 -2.04 -2.85 -12.79
CA LYS A 90 -2.75 -1.79 -13.51
C LYS A 90 -2.56 -1.91 -15.02
N MET A 91 -1.33 -2.15 -15.49
CA MET A 91 -1.01 -2.30 -16.91
C MET A 91 -1.72 -3.50 -17.53
N THR A 92 -1.73 -4.65 -16.85
CA THR A 92 -2.45 -5.85 -17.28
C THR A 92 -3.94 -5.59 -17.40
N PHE A 93 -4.52 -4.86 -16.44
CA PHE A 93 -5.92 -4.47 -16.50
C PHE A 93 -6.22 -3.52 -17.66
N LEU A 94 -5.37 -2.52 -17.93
CA LEU A 94 -5.54 -1.63 -19.09
C LEU A 94 -5.50 -2.39 -20.42
N LYS A 95 -4.56 -3.34 -20.58
CA LYS A 95 -4.51 -4.23 -21.75
C LYS A 95 -5.77 -5.09 -21.88
N PHE A 96 -6.31 -5.55 -20.76
CA PHE A 96 -7.58 -6.27 -20.76
C PHE A 96 -8.71 -5.38 -21.27
N ILE A 97 -8.85 -4.15 -20.77
CA ILE A 97 -9.85 -3.17 -21.28
C ILE A 97 -9.67 -2.91 -22.77
N GLU A 98 -8.44 -2.72 -23.24
CA GLU A 98 -8.13 -2.54 -24.66
C GLU A 98 -8.63 -3.74 -25.50
N SER A 99 -8.37 -4.97 -25.03
CA SER A 99 -8.86 -6.17 -25.70
C SER A 99 -10.39 -6.24 -25.77
N ILE A 100 -11.10 -5.79 -24.73
CA ILE A 100 -12.56 -5.70 -24.73
C ILE A 100 -13.04 -4.66 -25.74
N ASN A 101 -12.39 -3.50 -25.83
CA ASN A 101 -12.74 -2.48 -26.82
C ASN A 101 -12.54 -2.97 -28.26
N ILE A 102 -11.52 -3.79 -28.53
CA ILE A 102 -11.33 -4.42 -29.85
C ILE A 102 -12.54 -5.32 -30.16
N LEU A 103 -12.94 -6.19 -29.23
CA LEU A 103 -14.10 -7.07 -29.41
C LEU A 103 -15.40 -6.28 -29.64
N ILE A 104 -15.58 -5.15 -28.94
CA ILE A 104 -16.72 -4.26 -29.16
C ILE A 104 -16.73 -3.70 -30.59
N ASN A 105 -15.57 -3.27 -31.11
CA ASN A 105 -15.45 -2.75 -32.47
C ASN A 105 -15.68 -3.83 -33.54
N GLU A 106 -15.27 -5.07 -33.25
CA GLU A 106 -15.52 -6.24 -34.10
C GLU A 106 -16.95 -6.78 -33.98
N GLN A 107 -17.78 -6.19 -33.09
CA GLN A 107 -19.15 -6.61 -32.80
C GLN A 107 -19.26 -8.00 -32.15
N GLU A 108 -18.17 -8.52 -31.61
CA GLU A 108 -18.06 -9.79 -30.88
C GLU A 108 -18.56 -9.64 -29.42
N TYR A 109 -19.81 -9.20 -29.28
CA TYR A 109 -20.32 -8.73 -27.99
C TYR A 109 -20.54 -9.84 -26.96
N ASP A 110 -20.97 -11.03 -27.39
CA ASP A 110 -21.15 -12.17 -26.49
C ASP A 110 -19.81 -12.60 -25.91
N TYR A 111 -18.79 -12.67 -26.76
CA TYR A 111 -17.44 -13.01 -26.32
C TYR A 111 -16.85 -11.94 -25.38
N ALA A 112 -17.07 -10.66 -25.68
CA ALA A 112 -16.68 -9.56 -24.79
C ALA A 112 -17.33 -9.67 -23.39
N ILE A 113 -18.62 -9.98 -23.32
CA ILE A 113 -19.33 -10.17 -22.06
C ILE A 113 -18.80 -11.39 -21.29
N SER A 114 -18.60 -12.53 -21.95
CA SER A 114 -18.05 -13.72 -21.30
C SER A 114 -16.65 -13.47 -20.74
N ARG A 115 -15.80 -12.72 -21.45
CA ARG A 115 -14.49 -12.30 -20.95
C ARG A 115 -14.58 -11.40 -19.72
N LEU A 116 -15.55 -10.48 -19.69
CA LEU A 116 -15.80 -9.60 -18.55
C LEU A 116 -16.31 -10.37 -17.32
N GLU A 117 -17.13 -11.39 -17.51
CA GLU A 117 -17.63 -12.28 -16.44
C GLU A 117 -16.51 -13.10 -15.80
N LEU A 118 -15.64 -13.71 -16.61
CA LEU A 118 -14.48 -14.46 -16.11
C LEU A 118 -13.53 -13.61 -15.26
N GLN A 119 -13.42 -12.32 -15.58
CA GLN A 119 -12.56 -11.39 -14.86
C GLN A 119 -13.16 -10.94 -13.51
N GLU A 120 -14.50 -10.82 -13.44
CA GLU A 120 -15.24 -10.43 -12.23
C GLU A 120 -15.15 -11.51 -11.15
N ASP A 121 -15.24 -12.79 -11.54
CA ASP A 121 -15.11 -13.92 -10.61
C ASP A 121 -13.70 -14.07 -10.01
N ALA A 122 -12.69 -13.48 -10.65
CA ALA A 122 -11.27 -13.65 -10.30
C ALA A 122 -10.68 -12.55 -9.40
N ASN A 123 -11.35 -11.41 -9.18
CA ASN A 123 -10.77 -10.28 -8.42
C ASN A 123 -11.81 -9.41 -7.70
N LEU A 124 -11.66 -9.23 -6.38
CA LEU A 124 -12.44 -8.30 -5.54
C LEU A 124 -11.69 -6.98 -5.33
N SER A 125 -11.53 -6.15 -6.37
CA SER A 125 -11.03 -4.78 -6.17
C SER A 125 -12.02 -3.76 -6.73
N ASN A 126 -12.59 -2.96 -5.83
CA ASN A 126 -13.71 -2.05 -6.11
C ASN A 126 -13.55 -1.13 -7.35
N ARG A 127 -12.33 -0.77 -7.77
CA ARG A 127 -12.13 0.05 -8.99
C ARG A 127 -12.27 -0.74 -10.29
N LYS A 128 -11.78 -1.99 -10.33
CA LYS A 128 -11.87 -2.84 -11.53
C LYS A 128 -13.32 -3.26 -11.78
N ASP A 129 -14.08 -3.46 -10.70
CA ASP A 129 -15.49 -3.83 -10.75
C ASP A 129 -16.34 -2.74 -11.42
N GLN A 130 -15.99 -1.47 -11.20
CA GLN A 130 -16.66 -0.31 -11.82
C GLN A 130 -16.47 -0.28 -13.33
N ASP A 131 -15.24 -0.46 -13.81
CA ASP A 131 -14.94 -0.48 -15.25
C ASP A 131 -15.63 -1.67 -15.93
N ILE A 132 -15.71 -2.82 -15.25
CA ILE A 132 -16.44 -4.01 -15.73
C ILE A 132 -17.95 -3.72 -15.83
N LEU A 133 -18.56 -3.16 -14.79
CA LEU A 133 -19.99 -2.77 -14.79
C LEU A 133 -20.29 -1.78 -15.92
N PHE A 134 -19.43 -0.77 -16.10
CA PHE A 134 -19.55 0.20 -17.18
C PHE A 134 -19.50 -0.47 -18.55
N LEU A 135 -18.50 -1.33 -18.79
CA LEU A 135 -18.34 -2.00 -20.08
C LEU A 135 -19.50 -2.95 -20.37
N LYS A 136 -19.96 -3.74 -19.40
CA LYS A 136 -21.15 -4.58 -19.56
C LYS A 136 -22.39 -3.73 -19.90
N GLY A 137 -22.56 -2.59 -19.23
CA GLY A 137 -23.62 -1.63 -19.51
C GLY A 137 -23.56 -1.08 -20.93
N LYS A 138 -22.39 -0.59 -21.33
CA LYS A 138 -22.10 -0.05 -22.68
C LYS A 138 -22.34 -1.10 -23.77
N ILE A 139 -21.85 -2.34 -23.59
CA ILE A 139 -22.04 -3.42 -24.56
C ILE A 139 -23.52 -3.74 -24.72
N ASN A 140 -24.27 -3.89 -23.62
CA ASN A 140 -25.70 -4.18 -23.71
C ASN A 140 -26.48 -3.03 -24.37
N TYR A 141 -26.09 -1.78 -24.13
CA TYR A 141 -26.68 -0.62 -24.83
C TYR A 141 -26.45 -0.69 -26.34
N ILE A 142 -25.21 -0.95 -26.78
CA ILE A 142 -24.86 -1.06 -28.20
C ILE A 142 -25.65 -2.20 -28.87
N ARG A 143 -25.89 -3.30 -28.16
CA ARG A 143 -26.70 -4.44 -28.64
C ARG A 143 -28.20 -4.18 -28.65
N GLY A 144 -28.67 -3.03 -28.16
CA GLY A 144 -30.10 -2.73 -28.01
C GLY A 144 -30.78 -3.41 -26.82
N ARG A 145 -30.02 -4.07 -25.94
CA ARG A 145 -30.55 -4.65 -24.68
C ARG A 145 -30.56 -3.60 -23.58
N TYR A 146 -31.45 -2.62 -23.73
CA TYR A 146 -31.50 -1.43 -22.87
C TYR A 146 -31.85 -1.75 -21.41
N ASP A 147 -32.67 -2.76 -21.17
CA ASP A 147 -33.03 -3.27 -19.85
C ASP A 147 -31.80 -3.77 -19.07
N LEU A 148 -30.96 -4.60 -19.70
CA LEU A 148 -29.72 -5.09 -19.11
C LEU A 148 -28.69 -3.97 -18.97
N ALA A 149 -28.62 -3.06 -19.94
CA ALA A 149 -27.75 -1.89 -19.88
C ALA A 149 -28.08 -1.03 -18.64
N ILE A 150 -29.36 -0.72 -18.43
CA ILE A 150 -29.83 0.04 -17.27
C ILE A 150 -29.48 -0.69 -15.98
N ASN A 151 -29.68 -2.01 -15.89
CA ASN A 151 -29.37 -2.77 -14.67
C ASN A 151 -27.90 -2.59 -14.27
N GLN A 152 -26.97 -2.78 -15.21
CA GLN A 152 -25.53 -2.66 -14.92
C GLN A 152 -25.10 -1.21 -14.66
N LEU A 153 -25.57 -0.26 -15.46
CA LEU A 153 -25.22 1.16 -15.31
C LEU A 153 -25.83 1.77 -14.05
N PHE A 154 -27.02 1.31 -13.64
CA PHE A 154 -27.65 1.75 -12.40
C PHE A 154 -26.88 1.27 -11.17
N LYS A 155 -26.39 0.02 -11.18
CA LYS A 155 -25.47 -0.49 -10.15
C LYS A 155 -24.22 0.39 -10.05
N LEU A 156 -23.59 0.68 -11.20
CA LEU A 156 -22.40 1.54 -11.29
C LEU A 156 -22.62 2.91 -10.64
N VAL A 157 -23.67 3.65 -11.03
CA VAL A 157 -23.90 5.02 -10.52
C VAL A 157 -24.39 5.05 -9.08
N LYS A 158 -24.98 3.95 -8.58
CA LYS A 158 -25.37 3.81 -7.17
C LYS A 158 -24.14 3.68 -6.28
N GLU A 159 -23.13 2.95 -6.72
CA GLU A 159 -21.87 2.80 -5.97
C GLU A 159 -21.02 4.06 -6.03
N LYS A 160 -21.01 4.75 -7.18
CA LYS A 160 -20.22 5.97 -7.36
C LYS A 160 -21.01 7.04 -8.11
N TYR A 161 -21.41 8.06 -7.38
CA TYR A 161 -22.18 9.19 -7.90
C TYR A 161 -21.38 10.09 -8.88
N ASN A 162 -20.08 9.86 -9.06
CA ASN A 162 -19.23 10.59 -10.00
C ASN A 162 -18.63 9.64 -11.04
N TYR A 163 -19.46 9.25 -12.01
CA TYR A 163 -19.07 8.48 -13.20
C TYR A 163 -19.86 9.02 -14.42
N PRO A 164 -19.41 10.15 -15.03
CA PRO A 164 -20.18 10.87 -16.05
C PRO A 164 -20.61 10.02 -17.24
N ASP A 165 -19.70 9.17 -17.76
CA ASP A 165 -20.01 8.27 -18.86
C ASP A 165 -21.11 7.26 -18.51
N GLY A 166 -21.17 6.85 -17.25
CA GLY A 166 -22.17 5.91 -16.73
C GLY A 166 -23.56 6.54 -16.76
N PHE A 167 -23.66 7.79 -16.30
CA PHE A 167 -24.89 8.58 -16.42
C PHE A 167 -25.27 8.86 -17.87
N LEU A 168 -24.30 9.13 -18.74
CA LEU A 168 -24.55 9.35 -20.17
C LEU A 168 -25.17 8.11 -20.83
N TYR A 169 -24.57 6.93 -20.66
CA TYR A 169 -25.13 5.70 -21.24
C TYR A 169 -26.44 5.27 -20.56
N LEU A 170 -26.61 5.56 -19.27
CA LEU A 170 -27.86 5.29 -18.55
C LEU A 170 -29.00 6.15 -19.09
N GLY A 171 -28.74 7.45 -19.31
CA GLY A 171 -29.70 8.37 -19.93
C GLY A 171 -30.10 7.93 -21.33
N LYS A 172 -29.11 7.56 -22.16
CA LYS A 172 -29.35 7.01 -23.51
C LYS A 172 -30.18 5.74 -23.50
N ALA A 173 -29.95 4.85 -22.53
CA ALA A 173 -30.73 3.62 -22.40
C ALA A 173 -32.17 3.89 -21.94
N TYR A 174 -32.39 4.84 -21.02
CA TYR A 174 -33.73 5.27 -20.63
C TYR A 174 -34.49 5.93 -21.78
N GLU A 175 -33.82 6.78 -22.55
CA GLU A 175 -34.40 7.44 -23.72
C GLU A 175 -34.83 6.43 -24.79
N ALA A 176 -33.99 5.42 -25.05
CA ALA A 176 -34.32 4.35 -25.98
C ALA A 176 -35.55 3.51 -25.56
N LEU A 177 -35.85 3.46 -24.26
CA LEU A 177 -37.07 2.84 -23.71
C LEU A 177 -38.26 3.81 -23.57
N GLY A 178 -38.14 5.05 -24.01
CA GLY A 178 -39.19 6.07 -23.90
C GLY A 178 -39.39 6.65 -22.48
N LEU A 179 -38.42 6.43 -21.57
CA LEU A 179 -38.48 6.86 -20.18
C LEU A 179 -37.90 8.28 -20.00
N GLY A 180 -38.54 9.28 -20.61
CA GLY A 180 -38.03 10.66 -20.72
C GLY A 180 -37.64 11.32 -19.39
N ASP A 181 -38.45 11.19 -18.34
CA ASP A 181 -38.14 11.77 -17.02
C ASP A 181 -36.87 11.18 -16.40
N LYS A 182 -36.66 9.86 -16.55
CA LYS A 182 -35.47 9.17 -16.05
C LYS A 182 -34.24 9.49 -16.89
N ALA A 183 -34.41 9.63 -18.20
CA ALA A 183 -33.33 10.05 -19.09
C ALA A 183 -32.82 11.45 -18.70
N LYS A 184 -33.74 12.41 -18.49
CA LYS A 184 -33.39 13.77 -18.03
C LYS A 184 -32.65 13.74 -16.69
N TRP A 185 -33.16 12.98 -15.71
CA TRP A 185 -32.49 12.81 -14.41
C TRP A 185 -31.04 12.32 -14.55
N ALA A 186 -30.79 11.39 -15.48
CA ALA A 186 -29.45 10.85 -15.72
C ALA A 186 -28.56 11.90 -16.41
N TYR A 187 -29.06 12.59 -17.45
CA TYR A 187 -28.29 13.60 -18.19
C TYR A 187 -27.89 14.81 -17.34
N GLU A 188 -28.72 15.22 -16.37
CA GLU A 188 -28.38 16.29 -15.42
C GLU A 188 -27.15 15.99 -14.54
N ARG A 189 -26.74 14.71 -14.47
CA ARG A 189 -25.63 14.21 -13.66
C ARG A 189 -24.37 13.88 -14.46
N VAL A 190 -24.32 14.27 -15.74
CA VAL A 190 -23.16 14.06 -16.62
C VAL A 190 -22.05 15.10 -16.40
N ASN A 191 -22.11 15.87 -15.31
CA ASN A 191 -21.15 16.95 -14.99
C ASN A 191 -19.97 16.47 -14.12
#